data_AF-A0A833LFU0-F1
#
_entry.id   AF-A0A833LFU0-F1
#
_cell.length_a   1.000
_cell.length_b   1.000
_cell.length_c   1.000
_cell.angle_alpha   90.00
_cell.angle_beta   90.00
_cell.angle_gamma   90.00
#
_symmetry.space_group_name_H-M   'P 1'
#
loop_
_entity.id
_entity.type
_entity.pdbx_description
1 polymer ?
#
loop_
_entity_poly.entity_id
_entity_poly.type
_entity_poly.pdbx_seq_one_letter_code
_entity_poly.pdbx_strand_id
1 'polypeptide(L)'
;LNTEDYRRMARRRLPRGLFEYIDRGTEDECAIAAMRRSLDAIRLSPRVLTGHAERDLRTGLFGETLAMPVAVSPTALAGMCAYDGEAKLARAAARAGIPFCVATQSVTTVEEVRAGAPDANLWFQLYVWKDRTMTAALLDRVRACGVSTLLVTVDTPMGPKREYNNRNGFAVPFTYSLTAALDVAAHPGWLFRVLLRYLRETGMPTYGHYPQEFRSSITRPSIAEAVKLENLLDWDDLKELRRLWPGRLVVKGVLDPRDAVTAAIRDVKHTGITGSVEFDAKGDPKKALYFVLQVASDDPQKWGDNKEAKRLSIAAPAAKK
;
A
#
# COMPACT_ATOMS: atom_id res chain seq x y z
N LEU A 1 -24.70 0.12 5.59
CA LEU A 1 -24.98 -0.94 4.59
C LEU A 1 -23.92 -0.99 3.51
N ASN A 2 -23.38 0.15 3.05
CA ASN A 2 -22.27 0.20 2.10
C ASN A 2 -21.08 1.04 2.65
N THR A 3 -20.02 1.18 1.85
CA THR A 3 -18.81 1.93 2.23
C THR A 3 -19.04 3.43 2.41
N GLU A 4 -19.98 4.04 1.68
CA GLU A 4 -20.34 5.46 1.84
C GLU A 4 -21.00 5.73 3.20
N ASP A 5 -21.77 4.79 3.74
CA ASP A 5 -22.31 4.91 5.10
C ASP A 5 -21.18 4.97 6.14
N TYR A 6 -20.17 4.10 6.01
CA TYR A 6 -19.00 4.11 6.88
C TYR A 6 -18.20 5.41 6.75
N ARG A 7 -18.06 5.94 5.53
CA ARG A 7 -17.42 7.23 5.28
C ARG A 7 -18.16 8.37 5.99
N ARG A 8 -19.49 8.40 5.92
CA ARG A 8 -20.32 9.40 6.64
C ARG A 8 -20.21 9.26 8.16
N MET A 9 -20.16 8.04 8.67
CA MET A 9 -19.93 7.78 10.09
C MET A 9 -18.54 8.26 10.52
N ALA A 10 -17.50 8.01 9.71
CA ALA A 10 -16.15 8.51 9.96
C ALA A 10 -16.12 10.03 9.99
N ARG A 11 -16.77 10.71 9.04
CA ARG A 11 -16.86 12.18 8.98
C ARG A 11 -17.48 12.80 10.23
N ARG A 12 -18.47 12.13 10.84
CA ARG A 12 -19.12 12.60 12.08
C ARG A 12 -18.29 12.32 13.33
N ARG A 13 -17.39 11.34 13.28
CA ARG A 13 -16.65 10.84 14.44
C ARG A 13 -15.27 11.47 14.55
N LEU A 14 -14.59 11.68 13.42
CA LEU A 14 -13.21 12.14 13.37
C LEU A 14 -13.17 13.67 13.32
N PRO A 15 -12.17 14.31 13.97
CA PRO A 15 -11.85 15.71 13.70
C PRO A 15 -11.74 15.94 12.19
N ARG A 16 -12.25 17.08 11.72
CA ARG A 16 -12.33 17.42 10.30
C ARG A 16 -11.01 17.24 9.59
N GLY A 17 -9.93 17.74 10.20
CA GLY A 17 -8.58 17.63 9.65
C GLY A 17 -8.14 16.20 9.41
N LEU A 18 -8.39 15.30 10.37
CA LEU A 18 -8.05 13.89 10.26
C LEU A 18 -8.93 13.20 9.22
N PHE A 19 -10.23 13.51 9.18
CA PHE A 19 -11.12 12.98 8.16
C PHE A 19 -10.66 13.37 6.76
N GLU A 20 -10.39 14.66 6.52
CA GLU A 20 -9.95 15.15 5.22
C GLU A 20 -8.56 14.60 4.84
N TYR A 21 -7.64 14.38 5.79
CA TYR A 21 -6.34 13.74 5.51
C TYR A 21 -6.49 12.36 4.83
N ILE A 22 -7.53 11.61 5.22
CA ILE A 22 -7.81 10.25 4.71
C ILE A 22 -8.67 10.30 3.44
N ASP A 23 -9.66 11.20 3.43
CA ASP A 23 -10.74 11.19 2.43
C ASP A 23 -10.36 11.89 1.12
N ARG A 24 -9.43 12.85 1.19
CA ARG A 24 -9.16 13.79 0.10
C ARG A 24 -7.91 13.46 -0.70
N GLY A 25 -7.86 14.02 -1.91
CA GLY A 25 -6.78 13.85 -2.88
C GLY A 25 -5.73 14.96 -2.82
N THR A 26 -5.09 15.23 -3.95
CA THR A 26 -4.16 16.35 -4.12
C THR A 26 -4.80 17.45 -4.95
N GLU A 27 -4.43 18.69 -4.66
CA GLU A 27 -4.84 19.87 -5.44
C GLU A 27 -6.37 19.92 -5.66
N ASP A 28 -6.82 19.96 -6.92
CA ASP A 28 -8.23 20.02 -7.31
C ASP A 28 -8.93 18.65 -7.31
N GLU A 29 -8.25 17.59 -6.85
CA GLU A 29 -8.78 16.23 -6.72
C GLU A 29 -9.24 15.59 -8.04
N CYS A 30 -8.79 16.15 -9.17
CA CYS A 30 -9.12 15.69 -10.52
C CYS A 30 -8.86 14.18 -10.72
N ALA A 31 -7.74 13.68 -10.19
CA ALA A 31 -7.36 12.28 -10.33
C ALA A 31 -8.30 11.31 -9.59
N ILE A 32 -8.71 11.63 -8.36
CA ILE A 32 -9.67 10.82 -7.59
C ILE A 32 -11.03 10.82 -8.29
N ALA A 33 -11.48 11.99 -8.75
CA ALA A 33 -12.73 12.10 -9.48
C ALA A 33 -12.70 11.31 -10.80
N ALA A 34 -11.59 11.36 -11.54
CA ALA A 34 -11.40 10.58 -12.76
C ALA A 34 -11.38 9.07 -12.49
N MET A 35 -10.73 8.62 -11.40
CA MET A 35 -10.68 7.22 -10.99
C MET A 35 -12.07 6.67 -10.61
N ARG A 36 -12.90 7.45 -9.92
CA ARG A 36 -14.29 7.06 -9.64
C ARG A 36 -15.11 6.96 -10.92
N ARG A 37 -15.01 7.97 -11.79
CA ARG A 37 -15.72 7.98 -13.08
C ARG A 37 -15.31 6.82 -13.98
N SER A 38 -14.04 6.41 -13.97
CA SER A 38 -13.58 5.28 -14.79
C SER A 38 -14.21 3.95 -14.33
N LEU A 39 -14.36 3.74 -13.03
CA LEU A 39 -15.10 2.59 -12.50
C LEU A 39 -16.60 2.66 -12.85
N ASP A 40 -17.19 3.86 -12.76
CA ASP A 40 -18.60 4.08 -13.12
C ASP A 40 -18.86 3.96 -14.62
N ALA A 41 -17.84 4.03 -15.47
CA ALA A 41 -17.96 3.84 -16.91
C ALA A 41 -18.01 2.35 -17.30
N ILE A 42 -17.53 1.44 -16.45
CA ILE A 42 -17.56 0.00 -16.71
C ILE A 42 -19.01 -0.48 -16.68
N ARG A 43 -19.42 -1.23 -17.72
CA ARG A 43 -20.71 -1.89 -17.81
C ARG A 43 -20.50 -3.40 -17.77
N LEU A 44 -21.29 -4.09 -16.96
CA LEU A 44 -21.24 -5.54 -16.87
C LEU A 44 -22.30 -6.13 -17.80
N SER A 45 -21.90 -7.09 -18.64
CA SER A 45 -22.82 -7.90 -19.43
C SER A 45 -23.00 -9.25 -18.74
N PRO A 46 -24.07 -9.43 -17.93
CA PRO A 46 -24.26 -10.66 -17.17
C PRO A 46 -24.58 -11.83 -18.11
N ARG A 47 -23.89 -12.95 -17.92
CA ARG A 47 -24.28 -14.22 -18.56
C ARG A 47 -25.48 -14.80 -17.81
N VAL A 48 -26.54 -15.13 -18.54
CA VAL A 48 -27.78 -15.69 -17.99
C VAL A 48 -27.84 -17.20 -18.23
N LEU A 49 -28.66 -17.91 -17.45
CA LEU A 49 -28.90 -19.36 -17.57
C LEU A 49 -27.63 -20.23 -17.38
N THR A 50 -26.66 -19.78 -16.58
CA THR A 50 -25.36 -20.45 -16.44
C THR A 50 -25.30 -21.54 -15.35
N GLY A 51 -26.38 -21.77 -14.60
CA GLY A 51 -26.49 -22.92 -13.69
C GLY A 51 -25.48 -22.94 -12.52
N HIS A 52 -25.01 -21.78 -12.03
CA HIS A 52 -24.08 -21.74 -10.90
C HIS A 52 -24.81 -21.90 -9.56
N ALA A 53 -24.73 -23.11 -8.98
CA ALA A 53 -25.27 -23.39 -7.65
C ALA A 53 -24.38 -22.84 -6.52
N GLU A 54 -23.07 -22.74 -6.75
CA GLU A 54 -22.09 -22.33 -5.75
C GLU A 54 -21.25 -21.14 -6.25
N ARG A 55 -20.88 -20.25 -5.33
CA ARG A 55 -20.03 -19.09 -5.60
C ARG A 55 -18.76 -19.24 -4.76
N ASP A 56 -17.62 -19.30 -5.42
CA ASP A 56 -16.31 -19.35 -4.75
C ASP A 56 -15.55 -18.06 -5.04
N LEU A 57 -15.21 -17.31 -3.99
CA LEU A 57 -14.40 -16.11 -4.09
C LEU A 57 -12.91 -16.39 -3.91
N ARG A 58 -12.53 -17.61 -3.50
CA ARG A 58 -11.13 -17.93 -3.23
C ARG A 58 -10.28 -17.70 -4.45
N THR A 59 -9.08 -17.17 -4.24
CA THR A 59 -8.12 -16.92 -5.32
C THR A 59 -6.71 -17.29 -4.88
N GLY A 60 -5.90 -17.76 -5.83
CA GLY A 60 -4.46 -17.88 -5.63
C GLY A 60 -3.78 -16.52 -5.83
N LEU A 61 -2.94 -16.09 -4.88
CA LEU A 61 -2.06 -14.95 -5.04
C LEU A 61 -0.70 -15.25 -4.41
N PHE A 62 0.37 -15.06 -5.19
CA PHE A 62 1.75 -15.35 -4.81
C PHE A 62 2.02 -16.78 -4.25
N GLY A 63 1.23 -17.77 -4.67
CA GLY A 63 1.36 -19.15 -4.18
C GLY A 63 0.59 -19.43 -2.89
N GLU A 64 -0.19 -18.47 -2.38
CA GLU A 64 -1.13 -18.64 -1.27
C GLU A 64 -2.57 -18.62 -1.77
N THR A 65 -3.46 -19.30 -1.06
CA THR A 65 -4.91 -19.20 -1.29
C THR A 65 -5.49 -18.14 -0.36
N LEU A 66 -6.10 -17.11 -0.92
CA LEU A 66 -6.86 -16.09 -0.21
C LEU A 66 -8.36 -16.46 -0.23
N ALA A 67 -9.10 -16.03 0.79
CA ALA A 67 -10.54 -16.26 0.86
C ALA A 67 -11.33 -15.43 -0.19
N MET A 68 -10.77 -14.30 -0.63
CA MET A 68 -11.33 -13.43 -1.66
C MET A 68 -10.24 -12.56 -2.31
N PRO A 69 -10.45 -12.04 -3.55
CA PRO A 69 -9.42 -11.32 -4.30
C PRO A 69 -9.28 -9.85 -3.85
N VAL A 70 -9.14 -9.64 -2.54
CA VAL A 70 -8.92 -8.31 -1.95
C VAL A 70 -7.83 -8.38 -0.89
N ALA A 71 -7.16 -7.26 -0.66
CA ALA A 71 -6.21 -7.07 0.42
C ALA A 71 -6.42 -5.68 1.02
N VAL A 72 -6.07 -5.52 2.29
CA VAL A 72 -6.12 -4.20 2.93
C VAL A 72 -4.83 -3.45 2.58
N SER A 73 -4.98 -2.36 1.83
CA SER A 73 -3.87 -1.52 1.36
C SER A 73 -3.14 -0.82 2.52
N PRO A 74 -1.85 -0.49 2.36
CA PRO A 74 -1.11 0.26 3.35
C PRO A 74 -1.65 1.69 3.47
N THR A 75 -2.13 2.05 4.66
CA THR A 75 -2.57 3.40 5.01
C THR A 75 -1.86 3.84 6.29
N ALA A 76 -1.15 4.95 6.23
CA ALA A 76 -0.55 5.55 7.42
C ALA A 76 -1.63 6.04 8.40
N LEU A 77 -1.26 6.15 9.68
CA LEU A 77 -2.08 6.75 10.74
C LEU A 77 -3.44 6.07 11.01
N ALA A 78 -3.57 4.75 10.80
CA ALA A 78 -4.81 4.06 11.17
C ALA A 78 -5.06 4.12 12.68
N GLY A 79 -4.00 4.12 13.50
CA GLY A 79 -4.07 4.38 14.95
C GLY A 79 -4.73 5.71 15.30
N MET A 80 -4.58 6.74 14.46
CA MET A 80 -5.25 8.02 14.68
C MET A 80 -6.75 7.97 14.39
N CYS A 81 -7.21 7.05 13.55
CA CYS A 81 -8.65 6.88 13.28
C CYS A 81 -9.35 6.16 14.44
N ALA A 82 -8.67 5.15 14.97
CA ALA A 82 -9.08 4.38 16.12
C ALA A 82 -7.84 3.85 16.82
N TYR A 83 -7.78 3.95 18.15
CA TYR A 83 -6.69 3.39 18.96
C TYR A 83 -6.34 1.95 18.54
N ASP A 84 -5.07 1.64 18.33
CA ASP A 84 -4.56 0.38 17.75
C ASP A 84 -5.18 0.02 16.39
N GLY A 85 -5.40 1.03 15.55
CA GLY A 85 -6.12 0.90 14.30
C GLY A 85 -5.50 -0.12 13.35
N GLU A 86 -4.17 -0.14 13.22
CA GLU A 86 -3.46 -1.12 12.39
C GLU A 86 -3.66 -2.55 12.91
N ALA A 87 -3.57 -2.79 14.21
CA ALA A 87 -3.82 -4.11 14.79
C ALA A 87 -5.29 -4.54 14.64
N LYS A 88 -6.24 -3.59 14.73
CA LYS A 88 -7.67 -3.84 14.46
C LYS A 88 -7.91 -4.24 13.01
N LEU A 89 -7.27 -3.55 12.06
CA LEU A 89 -7.34 -3.87 10.64
C LEU A 89 -6.71 -5.24 10.35
N ALA A 90 -5.55 -5.55 10.94
CA ALA A 90 -4.91 -6.85 10.83
C ALA A 90 -5.81 -7.99 11.33
N ARG A 91 -6.45 -7.83 12.50
CA ARG A 91 -7.43 -8.81 13.00
C ARG A 91 -8.64 -8.96 12.09
N ALA A 92 -9.12 -7.86 11.50
CA ALA A 92 -10.25 -7.91 10.57
C ALA A 92 -9.87 -8.65 9.27
N ALA A 93 -8.68 -8.37 8.73
CA ALA A 93 -8.12 -9.04 7.56
C ALA A 93 -7.92 -10.54 7.81
N ALA A 94 -7.37 -10.92 8.96
CA ALA A 94 -7.21 -12.32 9.37
C ALA A 94 -8.56 -13.07 9.40
N ARG A 95 -9.58 -12.49 10.04
CA ARG A 95 -10.94 -13.08 10.06
C ARG A 95 -11.56 -13.20 8.66
N ALA A 96 -11.23 -12.27 7.78
CA ALA A 96 -11.69 -12.28 6.39
C ALA A 96 -10.84 -13.19 5.49
N GLY A 97 -9.76 -13.79 5.99
CA GLY A 97 -8.86 -14.64 5.19
C GLY A 97 -8.13 -13.88 4.08
N ILE A 98 -7.80 -12.60 4.32
CA ILE A 98 -7.11 -11.72 3.35
C ILE A 98 -5.87 -11.07 3.95
N PRO A 99 -4.91 -10.61 3.13
CA PRO A 99 -3.70 -9.94 3.61
C PRO A 99 -3.96 -8.53 4.16
N PHE A 100 -3.15 -8.14 5.16
CA PHE A 100 -3.07 -6.77 5.67
C PHE A 100 -1.67 -6.21 5.41
N CYS A 101 -1.59 -5.08 4.71
CA CYS A 101 -0.32 -4.40 4.44
C CYS A 101 -0.07 -3.27 5.45
N VAL A 102 0.93 -3.43 6.31
CA VAL A 102 1.39 -2.42 7.27
C VAL A 102 2.18 -1.34 6.52
N ALA A 103 1.98 -0.05 6.85
CA ALA A 103 2.75 1.04 6.24
C ALA A 103 4.00 1.39 7.06
N THR A 104 5.07 1.85 6.39
CA THR A 104 6.27 2.39 7.06
C THR A 104 5.89 3.48 8.08
N GLN A 105 4.95 4.35 7.72
CA GLN A 105 4.48 5.47 8.55
C GLN A 105 3.23 5.12 9.40
N SER A 106 3.09 3.86 9.81
CA SER A 106 2.05 3.46 10.77
C SER A 106 2.34 4.00 12.18
N VAL A 107 1.28 4.20 12.98
CA VAL A 107 1.43 4.56 14.40
C VAL A 107 1.84 3.33 15.20
N THR A 108 1.10 2.24 15.00
CA THR A 108 1.39 0.93 15.58
C THR A 108 2.52 0.25 14.79
N THR A 109 3.52 -0.29 15.48
CA THR A 109 4.63 -1.03 14.86
C THR A 109 4.19 -2.39 14.31
N VAL A 110 4.95 -2.94 13.37
CA VAL A 110 4.69 -4.28 12.82
C VAL A 110 4.77 -5.36 13.91
N GLU A 111 5.64 -5.18 14.92
CA GLU A 111 5.74 -6.04 16.09
C GLU A 111 4.44 -6.03 16.91
N GLU A 112 3.91 -4.84 17.22
CA GLU A 112 2.66 -4.68 17.96
C GLU A 112 1.45 -5.15 17.13
N VAL A 113 1.46 -4.94 15.81
CA VAL A 113 0.45 -5.47 14.90
C VAL A 113 0.46 -6.99 14.93
N ARG A 114 1.64 -7.63 14.85
CA ARG A 114 1.77 -9.09 14.95
C ARG A 114 1.30 -9.59 16.31
N ALA A 115 1.69 -8.94 17.41
CA ALA A 115 1.23 -9.31 18.75
C ALA A 115 -0.30 -9.18 18.89
N GLY A 116 -0.89 -8.13 18.31
CA GLY A 116 -2.33 -7.89 18.33
C GLY A 116 -3.14 -8.70 17.32
N ALA A 117 -2.49 -9.35 16.35
CA ALA A 117 -3.10 -10.20 15.33
C ALA A 117 -2.15 -11.36 14.93
N PRO A 118 -1.93 -12.36 15.82
CA PRO A 118 -0.94 -13.42 15.60
C PRO A 118 -1.11 -14.18 14.29
N ASP A 119 -2.36 -14.40 13.86
CA ASP A 119 -2.70 -15.20 12.68
C ASP A 119 -2.83 -14.38 11.39
N ALA A 120 -2.54 -13.08 11.42
CA ALA A 120 -2.69 -12.23 10.24
C ALA A 120 -1.62 -12.55 9.16
N ASN A 121 -2.04 -12.64 7.89
CA ASN A 121 -1.12 -12.59 6.76
C ASN A 121 -0.64 -11.14 6.57
N LEU A 122 0.55 -10.84 7.11
CA LEU A 122 1.10 -9.50 7.09
C LEU A 122 1.97 -9.28 5.86
N TRP A 123 1.66 -8.21 5.14
CA TRP A 123 2.54 -7.57 4.17
C TRP A 123 3.09 -6.28 4.79
N PHE A 124 4.16 -5.75 4.22
CA PHE A 124 4.75 -4.48 4.67
C PHE A 124 5.03 -3.58 3.48
N GLN A 125 4.64 -2.32 3.58
CA GLN A 125 4.96 -1.29 2.61
C GLN A 125 6.15 -0.47 3.10
N LEU A 126 7.15 -0.35 2.23
CA LEU A 126 8.39 0.37 2.46
C LEU A 126 8.40 1.72 1.72
N TYR A 127 8.63 2.79 2.46
CA TYR A 127 9.34 3.96 1.95
C TYR A 127 10.81 3.83 2.35
N VAL A 128 11.69 3.96 1.36
CA VAL A 128 13.14 3.88 1.59
C VAL A 128 13.60 5.16 2.25
N TRP A 129 14.41 5.05 3.30
CA TRP A 129 15.07 6.21 3.91
C TRP A 129 16.42 6.46 3.24
N LYS A 130 16.86 7.73 3.23
CA LYS A 130 18.19 8.11 2.74
C LYS A 130 19.30 7.27 3.38
N ASP A 131 19.20 7.04 4.69
CA ASP A 131 20.08 6.08 5.35
C ASP A 131 19.64 4.64 5.07
N ARG A 132 20.38 3.97 4.19
CA ARG A 132 20.14 2.58 3.79
C ARG A 132 20.38 1.59 4.93
N THR A 133 21.25 1.91 5.89
CA THR A 133 21.49 1.04 7.06
C THR A 133 20.26 0.95 7.95
N MET A 134 19.55 2.07 8.10
CA MET A 134 18.29 2.13 8.86
C MET A 134 17.16 1.41 8.13
N THR A 135 17.12 1.53 6.80
CA THR A 135 16.19 0.75 5.97
C THR A 135 16.43 -0.75 6.15
N ALA A 136 17.69 -1.20 6.12
CA ALA A 136 18.05 -2.59 6.35
C ALA A 136 17.64 -3.07 7.75
N ALA A 137 17.93 -2.29 8.79
CA ALA A 137 17.53 -2.59 10.17
C ALA A 137 16.00 -2.69 10.34
N LEU A 138 15.23 -1.84 9.65
CA LEU A 138 13.77 -1.96 9.61
C LEU A 138 13.33 -3.26 8.92
N LEU A 139 13.93 -3.60 7.78
CA LEU A 139 13.60 -4.84 7.06
C LEU A 139 13.88 -6.10 7.87
N ASP A 140 14.95 -6.12 8.68
CA ASP A 140 15.23 -7.22 9.60
C ASP A 140 14.12 -7.40 10.64
N ARG A 141 13.67 -6.31 11.25
CA ARG A 141 12.54 -6.31 12.20
C ARG A 141 11.24 -6.78 11.55
N VAL A 142 10.95 -6.26 10.36
CA VAL A 142 9.77 -6.64 9.55
C VAL A 142 9.81 -8.13 9.23
N ARG A 143 10.97 -8.67 8.82
CA ARG A 143 11.16 -10.10 8.55
C ARG A 143 10.96 -10.95 9.80
N ALA A 144 11.50 -10.54 10.94
CA ALA A 144 11.34 -11.24 12.21
C ALA A 144 9.86 -11.37 12.64
N CYS A 145 8.99 -10.48 12.16
CA CYS A 145 7.54 -10.53 12.39
C CYS A 145 6.77 -11.48 11.44
N GLY A 146 7.48 -12.27 10.62
CA GLY A 146 6.87 -13.21 9.68
C GLY A 146 6.09 -12.51 8.56
N VAL A 147 6.55 -11.34 8.12
CA VAL A 147 5.97 -10.64 6.97
C VAL A 147 6.32 -11.39 5.68
N SER A 148 5.32 -11.71 4.86
CA SER A 148 5.49 -12.55 3.66
C SER A 148 5.88 -11.74 2.41
N THR A 149 5.46 -10.48 2.35
CA THR A 149 5.53 -9.65 1.14
C THR A 149 5.90 -8.22 1.47
N LEU A 150 6.88 -7.68 0.74
CA LEU A 150 7.34 -6.29 0.83
C LEU A 150 6.83 -5.49 -0.38
N LEU A 151 6.21 -4.34 -0.15
CA LEU A 151 5.73 -3.41 -1.18
C LEU A 151 6.61 -2.15 -1.16
N VAL A 152 7.52 -2.02 -2.12
CA VAL A 152 8.39 -0.83 -2.25
C VAL A 152 7.62 0.27 -2.98
N THR A 153 7.40 1.40 -2.33
CA THR A 153 6.64 2.52 -2.92
C THR A 153 7.56 3.49 -3.64
N VAL A 154 7.33 3.67 -4.95
CA VAL A 154 8.20 4.46 -5.85
C VAL A 154 7.50 5.70 -6.44
N ASP A 155 6.23 5.92 -6.12
CA ASP A 155 5.40 7.02 -6.64
C ASP A 155 5.47 8.32 -5.83
N THR A 156 6.29 8.37 -4.78
CA THR A 156 6.35 9.51 -3.84
C THR A 156 7.75 10.13 -3.72
N PRO A 157 8.38 10.57 -4.83
CA PRO A 157 9.66 11.29 -4.76
C PRO A 157 9.49 12.68 -4.12
N MET A 158 8.29 13.24 -4.17
CA MET A 158 7.96 14.54 -3.58
C MET A 158 6.70 14.44 -2.74
N GLY A 159 6.62 15.28 -1.71
CA GLY A 159 5.43 15.38 -0.87
C GLY A 159 4.20 15.85 -1.67
N PRO A 160 3.01 15.28 -1.41
CA PRO A 160 1.80 15.66 -2.13
C PRO A 160 1.33 17.06 -1.74
N LYS A 161 0.89 17.85 -2.71
CA LYS A 161 0.30 19.18 -2.46
C LYS A 161 -1.16 19.04 -2.00
N ARG A 162 -1.35 19.01 -0.68
CA ARG A 162 -2.66 18.92 -0.01
C ARG A 162 -3.03 20.25 0.63
N GLU A 163 -3.58 21.16 -0.16
CA GLU A 163 -3.83 22.55 0.27
C GLU A 163 -4.78 22.65 1.47
N TYR A 164 -5.73 21.71 1.58
CA TYR A 164 -6.72 21.65 2.65
C TYR A 164 -6.10 21.31 4.01
N ASN A 165 -5.01 20.55 4.05
CA ASN A 165 -4.28 20.26 5.30
C ASN A 165 -3.76 21.56 5.93
N ASN A 166 -3.24 22.47 5.10
CA ASN A 166 -2.78 23.79 5.57
C ASN A 166 -3.94 24.66 6.03
N ARG A 167 -5.09 24.61 5.33
CA ARG A 167 -6.29 25.40 5.68
C ARG A 167 -6.96 24.95 6.97
N ASN A 168 -6.95 23.64 7.26
CA ASN A 168 -7.70 23.05 8.37
C ASN A 168 -6.84 22.74 9.60
N GLY A 169 -5.56 23.12 9.61
CA GLY A 169 -4.65 22.91 10.74
C GLY A 169 -4.19 21.46 10.93
N PHE A 170 -4.46 20.59 9.95
CA PHE A 170 -4.07 19.17 9.94
C PHE A 170 -3.04 18.89 8.85
N ALA A 171 -2.07 19.79 8.73
CA ALA A 171 -0.79 19.41 8.14
C ALA A 171 -0.18 18.28 8.98
N VAL A 172 0.68 17.46 8.38
CA VAL A 172 1.63 16.67 9.16
C VAL A 172 2.97 17.35 8.91
N PRO A 173 3.48 18.13 9.88
CA PRO A 173 3.08 18.22 11.29
C PRO A 173 1.79 19.02 11.58
N PHE A 174 1.00 18.55 12.55
CA PHE A 174 -0.24 19.22 13.00
C PHE A 174 0.07 20.61 13.54
N THR A 175 -0.67 21.62 13.09
CA THR A 175 -0.47 23.00 13.55
C THR A 175 -1.44 23.34 14.68
N TYR A 176 -0.90 23.76 15.81
CA TYR A 176 -1.71 24.22 16.93
C TYR A 176 -2.46 25.49 16.52
N SER A 177 -3.79 25.42 16.53
CA SER A 177 -4.67 26.56 16.30
C SER A 177 -5.92 26.44 17.17
N LEU A 178 -6.56 27.57 17.49
CA LEU A 178 -7.82 27.56 18.23
C LEU A 178 -8.89 26.77 17.49
N THR A 179 -8.95 26.91 16.16
CA THR A 179 -9.87 26.16 15.29
C THR A 179 -9.65 24.66 15.42
N ALA A 180 -8.40 24.20 15.41
CA ALA A 180 -8.08 22.79 15.56
C ALA A 180 -8.39 22.26 16.97
N ALA A 181 -8.17 23.07 18.01
CA ALA A 181 -8.53 22.71 19.38
C ALA A 181 -10.05 22.58 19.57
N LEU A 182 -10.83 23.51 19.02
CA LEU A 182 -12.30 23.46 19.02
C LEU A 182 -12.83 22.27 18.22
N ASP A 183 -12.23 21.97 17.07
CA ASP A 183 -12.59 20.81 16.26
C ASP A 183 -12.34 19.49 17.02
N VAL A 184 -11.18 19.35 17.68
CA VAL A 184 -10.90 18.19 18.53
C VAL A 184 -11.90 18.09 19.70
N ALA A 185 -12.21 19.20 20.37
CA ALA A 185 -13.17 19.23 21.47
C ALA A 185 -14.60 18.88 21.03
N ALA A 186 -14.99 19.26 19.81
CA ALA A 186 -16.29 18.93 19.22
C ALA A 186 -16.44 17.43 18.87
N HIS A 187 -15.36 16.64 18.93
CA HIS A 187 -15.36 15.20 18.66
C HIS A 187 -15.00 14.38 19.91
N PRO A 188 -15.81 14.41 20.99
CA PRO A 188 -15.47 13.81 22.27
C PRO A 188 -15.26 12.29 22.17
N GLY A 189 -16.06 11.59 21.36
CA GLY A 189 -15.93 10.15 21.17
C GLY A 189 -14.58 9.73 20.57
N TRP A 190 -13.96 10.59 19.76
CA TRP A 190 -12.60 10.39 19.25
C TRP A 190 -11.55 10.84 20.27
N LEU A 191 -11.71 12.03 20.85
CA LEU A 191 -10.81 12.60 21.85
C LEU A 191 -10.54 11.62 23.00
N PHE A 192 -11.58 11.07 23.62
CA PHE A 192 -11.43 10.17 24.77
C PHE A 192 -10.94 8.78 24.38
N ARG A 193 -11.44 8.22 23.27
CA ARG A 193 -11.15 6.82 22.90
C ARG A 193 -9.85 6.66 22.12
N VAL A 194 -9.29 7.74 21.59
CA VAL A 194 -8.08 7.73 20.75
C VAL A 194 -7.01 8.62 21.35
N LEU A 195 -7.17 9.95 21.29
CA LEU A 195 -6.10 10.88 21.64
C LEU A 195 -5.70 10.80 23.12
N LEU A 196 -6.66 10.94 24.04
CA LEU A 196 -6.39 10.87 25.49
C LEU A 196 -5.94 9.47 25.90
N ARG A 197 -6.41 8.43 25.20
CA ARG A 197 -5.96 7.06 25.43
C ARG A 197 -4.49 6.88 25.08
N TYR A 198 -4.06 7.35 23.90
CA TYR A 198 -2.65 7.37 23.54
C TYR A 198 -1.82 8.18 24.53
N LEU A 199 -2.24 9.41 24.83
CA LEU A 199 -1.54 10.27 25.79
C LEU A 199 -1.30 9.59 27.14
N ARG A 200 -2.27 8.80 27.61
CA ARG A 200 -2.17 8.04 28.87
C ARG A 200 -1.28 6.79 28.76
N GLU A 201 -1.38 6.05 27.66
CA GLU A 201 -0.75 4.72 27.54
C GLU A 201 0.66 4.79 26.94
N THR A 202 0.89 5.64 25.95
CA THR A 202 2.15 5.70 25.18
C THR A 202 2.68 7.12 24.94
N GLY A 203 1.94 8.14 25.39
CA GLY A 203 2.21 9.55 25.06
C GLY A 203 1.66 9.96 23.69
N MET A 204 2.18 11.07 23.16
CA MET A 204 1.73 11.56 21.85
C MET A 204 2.08 10.57 20.73
N PRO A 205 1.15 10.22 19.83
CA PRO A 205 1.43 9.33 18.72
C PRO A 205 2.61 9.78 17.86
N THR A 206 3.42 8.82 17.44
CA THR A 206 4.62 8.97 16.59
C THR A 206 4.54 7.99 15.42
N TYR A 207 5.45 8.08 14.46
CA TYR A 207 5.67 6.98 13.51
C TYR A 207 6.40 5.82 14.20
N GLY A 208 5.70 4.72 14.48
CA GLY A 208 6.23 3.64 15.34
C GLY A 208 7.50 2.98 14.79
N HIS A 209 7.62 2.86 13.47
CA HIS A 209 8.78 2.21 12.84
C HIS A 209 10.04 3.07 12.84
N TYR A 210 9.92 4.40 13.00
CA TYR A 210 11.07 5.28 13.04
C TYR A 210 11.91 4.93 14.29
N PRO A 211 13.24 4.95 14.22
CA PRO A 211 14.10 4.72 15.38
C PRO A 211 13.85 5.74 16.47
N GLN A 212 14.06 5.33 17.72
CA GLN A 212 13.65 6.08 18.91
C GLN A 212 14.25 7.48 18.98
N GLU A 213 15.50 7.63 18.57
CA GLU A 213 16.23 8.90 18.50
C GLU A 213 15.64 9.89 17.48
N PHE A 214 14.89 9.40 16.48
CA PHE A 214 14.28 10.22 15.43
C PHE A 214 12.74 10.15 15.44
N ARG A 215 12.14 9.50 16.45
CA ARG A 215 10.68 9.49 16.65
C ARG A 215 10.22 10.89 17.04
N SER A 216 9.72 11.61 16.05
CA SER A 216 8.93 12.82 16.28
C SER A 216 7.47 12.45 16.44
N SER A 217 6.78 13.16 17.35
CA SER A 217 5.32 13.11 17.39
C SER A 217 4.78 13.51 16.01
N ILE A 218 3.64 12.94 15.62
CA ILE A 218 2.92 13.32 14.38
C ILE A 218 2.59 14.84 14.29
N THR A 219 2.69 15.56 15.41
CA THR A 219 2.52 17.02 15.47
C THR A 219 3.82 17.80 15.22
N ARG A 220 4.95 17.13 14.95
CA ARG A 220 6.25 17.74 14.69
C ARG A 220 6.90 17.08 13.48
N PRO A 221 7.55 17.83 12.58
CA PRO A 221 8.24 17.23 11.47
C PRO A 221 9.46 16.49 12.01
N SER A 222 9.76 15.30 11.49
CA SER A 222 11.08 14.72 11.70
C SER A 222 12.07 15.53 10.86
N ILE A 223 13.01 16.19 11.54
CA ILE A 223 14.00 17.08 10.90
C ILE A 223 15.29 16.32 10.57
N ALA A 224 15.43 15.07 11.05
CA ALA A 224 16.64 14.27 10.85
C ALA A 224 16.76 13.80 9.40
N GLU A 225 17.86 14.18 8.74
CA GLU A 225 18.18 13.75 7.37
C GLU A 225 18.16 12.23 7.21
N ALA A 226 18.60 11.49 8.23
CA ALA A 226 18.74 10.03 8.17
C ALA A 226 17.41 9.30 7.89
N VAL A 227 16.29 9.82 8.42
CA VAL A 227 14.94 9.25 8.23
C VAL A 227 14.11 10.02 7.20
N LYS A 228 14.72 10.93 6.43
CA LYS A 228 14.08 11.51 5.25
C LYS A 228 13.91 10.42 4.20
N LEU A 229 12.78 10.47 3.51
CA LEU A 229 12.50 9.54 2.43
C LEU A 229 13.49 9.80 1.29
N GLU A 230 13.95 8.72 0.67
CA GLU A 230 14.70 8.78 -0.57
C GLU A 230 13.80 9.30 -1.69
N ASN A 231 14.22 10.37 -2.34
CA ASN A 231 13.50 10.99 -3.44
C ASN A 231 14.11 10.73 -4.82
N LEU A 232 15.29 10.10 -4.86
CA LEU A 232 16.03 9.78 -6.07
C LEU A 232 16.21 8.28 -6.26
N LEU A 233 15.20 7.47 -5.87
CA LEU A 233 15.24 6.03 -6.04
C LEU A 233 15.47 5.64 -7.50
N ASP A 234 16.41 4.73 -7.71
CA ASP A 234 16.69 4.14 -9.01
C ASP A 234 16.57 2.60 -9.01
N TRP A 235 16.97 1.97 -10.11
CA TRP A 235 16.90 0.52 -10.26
C TRP A 235 17.98 -0.22 -9.49
N ASP A 236 19.11 0.41 -9.18
CA ASP A 236 20.16 -0.19 -8.37
C ASP A 236 19.74 -0.24 -6.89
N ASP A 237 19.01 0.76 -6.41
CA ASP A 237 18.35 0.71 -5.10
C ASP A 237 17.39 -0.48 -4.99
N LEU A 238 16.63 -0.75 -6.06
CA LEU A 238 15.72 -1.90 -6.07
C LEU A 238 16.49 -3.24 -6.02
N LYS A 239 17.64 -3.34 -6.71
CA LYS A 239 18.52 -4.53 -6.64
C LYS A 239 19.07 -4.71 -5.22
N GLU A 240 19.43 -3.63 -4.53
CA GLU A 240 19.88 -3.69 -3.14
C GLU A 240 18.76 -4.16 -2.21
N LEU A 241 17.56 -3.58 -2.31
CA LEU A 241 16.39 -4.00 -1.53
C LEU A 241 16.03 -5.48 -1.77
N ARG A 242 16.18 -5.96 -3.01
CA ARG A 242 15.99 -7.37 -3.35
C ARG A 242 17.01 -8.29 -2.68
N ARG A 243 18.25 -7.83 -2.46
CA ARG A 243 19.27 -8.57 -1.70
C ARG A 243 18.94 -8.60 -0.20
N LEU A 244 18.42 -7.49 0.33
CA LEU A 244 18.03 -7.38 1.74
C LEU A 244 16.76 -8.16 2.07
N TRP A 245 15.83 -8.26 1.11
CA TRP A 245 14.56 -8.94 1.32
C TRP A 245 14.53 -10.28 0.56
N PRO A 246 14.55 -11.43 1.24
CA PRO A 246 14.46 -12.74 0.58
C PRO A 246 13.01 -13.14 0.21
N GLY A 247 12.00 -12.49 0.79
CA GLY A 247 10.58 -12.79 0.53
C GLY A 247 10.06 -12.24 -0.80
N ARG A 248 8.74 -12.12 -0.96
CA ARG A 248 8.13 -11.52 -2.16
C ARG A 248 8.34 -10.00 -2.14
N LEU A 249 8.64 -9.39 -3.30
CA LEU A 249 8.90 -7.96 -3.42
C LEU A 249 8.05 -7.36 -4.54
N VAL A 250 7.18 -6.42 -4.22
CA VAL A 250 6.26 -5.76 -5.15
C VAL A 250 6.67 -4.29 -5.30
N VAL A 251 6.79 -3.81 -6.53
CA VAL A 251 6.97 -2.38 -6.81
C VAL A 251 5.60 -1.73 -6.88
N LYS A 252 5.31 -0.81 -5.95
CA LYS A 252 4.05 -0.09 -5.84
C LYS A 252 4.22 1.34 -6.38
N GLY A 253 3.31 1.75 -7.27
CA GLY A 253 3.25 3.12 -7.78
C GLY A 253 3.58 3.27 -9.27
N VAL A 254 3.72 2.16 -9.98
CA VAL A 254 3.95 2.16 -11.43
C VAL A 254 2.68 2.54 -12.17
N LEU A 255 2.73 3.61 -12.97
CA LEU A 255 1.63 4.07 -13.83
C LEU A 255 1.96 3.96 -15.32
N ASP A 256 3.23 3.79 -15.66
CA ASP A 256 3.70 3.79 -17.03
C ASP A 256 3.83 2.36 -17.58
N PRO A 257 3.09 2.00 -18.63
CA PRO A 257 3.12 0.67 -19.22
C PRO A 257 4.29 0.45 -20.21
N ARG A 258 5.13 1.47 -20.50
CA ARG A 258 6.17 1.40 -21.54
C ARG A 258 7.25 0.35 -21.26
N ASP A 259 7.85 -0.12 -22.36
CA ASP A 259 8.90 -1.15 -22.38
C ASP A 259 10.12 -0.83 -21.51
N ALA A 260 10.43 0.43 -21.17
CA ALA A 260 11.58 0.77 -20.33
C ALA A 260 11.41 0.34 -18.86
N VAL A 261 10.20 0.50 -18.29
CA VAL A 261 9.87 -0.01 -16.95
C VAL A 261 9.83 -1.53 -16.98
N THR A 262 9.23 -2.09 -18.03
CA THR A 262 9.15 -3.55 -18.24
C THR A 262 10.53 -4.18 -18.47
N ALA A 263 11.44 -3.53 -19.21
CA ALA A 263 12.80 -3.99 -19.48
C ALA A 263 13.67 -3.91 -18.22
N ALA A 264 13.61 -2.81 -17.47
CA ALA A 264 14.32 -2.69 -16.20
C ALA A 264 13.82 -3.69 -15.15
N ILE A 265 12.53 -4.05 -15.16
CA ILE A 265 11.97 -5.15 -14.36
C ILE A 265 12.49 -6.53 -14.85
N ARG A 266 12.61 -6.74 -16.16
CA ARG A 266 13.06 -8.01 -16.78
C ARG A 266 14.56 -8.28 -16.61
N ASP A 267 15.39 -7.25 -16.49
CA ASP A 267 16.84 -7.39 -16.28
C ASP A 267 17.19 -7.79 -14.83
N VAL A 268 16.24 -7.75 -13.90
CA VAL A 268 16.40 -8.24 -12.53
C VAL A 268 16.11 -9.74 -12.49
N LYS A 269 17.17 -10.56 -12.50
CA LYS A 269 17.08 -12.05 -12.47
C LYS A 269 16.69 -12.61 -11.09
N HIS A 270 15.50 -12.31 -10.55
CA HIS A 270 15.07 -12.85 -9.24
C HIS A 270 13.57 -13.16 -9.13
N THR A 271 13.26 -14.13 -8.27
CA THR A 271 11.89 -14.58 -7.99
C THR A 271 11.14 -13.60 -7.09
N GLY A 272 9.93 -13.23 -7.51
CA GLY A 272 8.97 -12.52 -6.66
C GLY A 272 8.90 -11.01 -6.84
N ILE A 273 9.47 -10.45 -7.91
CA ILE A 273 8.94 -9.21 -8.52
C ILE A 273 7.97 -9.69 -9.58
N THR A 274 6.65 -9.63 -9.34
CA THR A 274 5.67 -10.28 -10.25
C THR A 274 6.09 -11.71 -10.61
N GLY A 275 5.89 -12.64 -9.68
CA GLY A 275 6.07 -14.08 -9.91
C GLY A 275 7.52 -14.57 -9.85
N SER A 276 7.69 -15.86 -9.54
CA SER A 276 8.96 -16.58 -9.68
C SER A 276 9.04 -17.17 -11.09
N VAL A 277 10.15 -16.94 -11.80
CA VAL A 277 10.47 -17.62 -13.07
C VAL A 277 11.42 -18.77 -12.78
N GLU A 278 10.97 -20.01 -13.00
CA GLU A 278 11.84 -21.19 -13.05
C GLU A 278 12.35 -21.35 -14.48
N PHE A 279 13.65 -21.60 -14.64
CA PHE A 279 14.31 -21.83 -15.93
C PHE A 279 14.69 -23.31 -16.05
N ASP A 280 14.67 -23.88 -17.25
CA ASP A 280 15.25 -25.20 -17.47
C ASP A 280 16.77 -25.14 -17.69
N ALA A 281 17.40 -26.32 -17.84
CA ALA A 281 18.85 -26.46 -17.94
C ALA A 281 19.50 -25.78 -19.17
N LYS A 282 18.71 -25.24 -20.11
CA LYS A 282 19.19 -24.44 -21.25
C LYS A 282 18.97 -22.94 -21.08
N GLY A 283 18.34 -22.52 -19.98
CA GLY A 283 18.07 -21.12 -19.67
C GLY A 283 16.72 -20.60 -20.17
N ASP A 284 15.80 -21.48 -20.58
CA ASP A 284 14.46 -21.09 -21.04
C ASP A 284 13.43 -21.04 -19.86
N PRO A 285 12.61 -19.97 -19.75
CA PRO A 285 11.65 -19.80 -18.66
C PRO A 285 10.39 -20.69 -18.81
N LYS A 286 10.02 -21.44 -17.75
CA LYS A 286 8.87 -22.35 -17.73
C LYS A 286 7.54 -21.74 -17.30
N LYS A 287 7.50 -20.60 -16.59
CA LYS A 287 6.25 -19.90 -16.19
C LYS A 287 6.54 -18.49 -15.66
N ALA A 288 5.66 -17.53 -15.98
CA ALA A 288 5.62 -16.21 -15.34
C ALA A 288 4.15 -15.75 -15.20
N LEU A 289 3.79 -15.11 -14.08
CA LEU A 289 2.47 -14.52 -13.81
C LEU A 289 2.64 -13.01 -13.57
N TYR A 290 1.97 -12.21 -14.38
CA TYR A 290 1.87 -10.75 -14.22
C TYR A 290 0.40 -10.38 -13.98
N PHE A 291 0.14 -9.51 -13.02
CA PHE A 291 -1.16 -8.87 -12.87
C PHE A 291 -1.07 -7.44 -13.39
N VAL A 292 -1.45 -7.27 -14.65
CA VAL A 292 -1.97 -6.02 -15.19
C VAL A 292 -3.39 -6.34 -15.63
N LEU A 293 -4.40 -5.70 -15.04
CA LEU A 293 -5.76 -5.75 -15.59
C LEU A 293 -5.76 -4.90 -16.87
N GLN A 294 -5.36 -5.53 -17.97
CA GLN A 294 -5.59 -5.02 -19.31
C GLN A 294 -6.67 -5.90 -19.94
N VAL A 295 -7.83 -5.30 -20.24
CA VAL A 295 -8.85 -5.95 -21.07
C VAL A 295 -8.23 -6.13 -22.45
N ALA A 296 -7.99 -7.37 -22.84
CA ALA A 296 -7.34 -7.70 -24.12
C ALA A 296 -8.29 -7.58 -25.33
N SER A 297 -9.62 -7.57 -25.11
CA SER A 297 -10.64 -7.42 -26.16
C SER A 297 -12.00 -7.01 -25.59
N ASP A 298 -12.76 -6.27 -26.39
CA ASP A 298 -14.13 -5.79 -26.18
C ASP A 298 -15.24 -6.80 -26.59
N ASP A 299 -14.90 -8.00 -27.07
CA ASP A 299 -15.85 -9.06 -27.49
C ASP A 299 -16.20 -10.05 -26.34
N PRO A 300 -17.45 -10.06 -25.80
CA PRO A 300 -17.84 -10.85 -24.62
C PRO A 300 -17.89 -12.38 -24.79
N GLN A 301 -17.88 -12.87 -26.03
CA GLN A 301 -17.95 -14.30 -26.32
C GLN A 301 -16.59 -15.01 -26.21
N LYS A 302 -15.48 -14.25 -26.26
CA LYS A 302 -14.10 -14.78 -26.30
C LYS A 302 -13.34 -14.64 -24.98
N TRP A 303 -14.01 -14.18 -23.92
CA TRP A 303 -13.41 -13.98 -22.59
C TRP A 303 -12.93 -15.28 -21.91
N GLY A 304 -13.34 -16.46 -22.39
CA GLY A 304 -12.85 -17.76 -21.92
C GLY A 304 -11.55 -18.23 -22.61
N ASP A 305 -11.13 -17.55 -23.66
CA ASP A 305 -10.03 -17.97 -24.57
C ASP A 305 -8.83 -17.03 -24.54
N ASN A 306 -8.60 -16.31 -23.44
CA ASN A 306 -7.45 -15.38 -23.34
C ASN A 306 -6.11 -16.12 -23.60
N LYS A 307 -5.60 -15.99 -24.84
CA LYS A 307 -4.30 -16.45 -25.35
C LYS A 307 -3.74 -15.39 -26.32
N GLU A 308 -2.42 -15.39 -26.48
CA GLU A 308 -1.61 -14.39 -27.21
C GLU A 308 -2.11 -14.13 -28.65
N ALA A 309 -2.40 -12.86 -28.97
CA ALA A 309 -3.06 -12.48 -30.22
C ALA A 309 -2.11 -12.22 -31.41
N LYS A 310 -0.82 -11.92 -31.22
CA LYS A 310 0.10 -11.74 -32.35
C LYS A 310 1.57 -11.80 -31.97
N ARG A 311 2.32 -12.58 -32.76
CA ARG A 311 3.79 -12.68 -32.76
C ARG A 311 4.36 -11.68 -33.77
N LEU A 312 5.31 -10.84 -33.36
CA LEU A 312 6.12 -10.03 -34.28
C LEU A 312 7.60 -10.32 -34.02
N SER A 313 8.33 -10.68 -35.08
CA SER A 313 9.78 -10.86 -35.05
C SER A 313 10.46 -9.57 -35.50
N ILE A 314 11.38 -9.05 -34.70
CA ILE A 314 12.29 -7.98 -35.11
C ILE A 314 13.71 -8.45 -34.82
N ALA A 315 14.55 -8.44 -35.85
CA ALA A 315 15.94 -8.84 -35.75
C ALA A 315 16.76 -7.80 -34.95
N ALA A 316 17.80 -8.29 -34.27
CA ALA A 316 18.65 -7.46 -33.42
C ALA A 316 19.35 -6.32 -34.19
N PRO A 317 19.51 -5.13 -33.60
CA PRO A 317 20.46 -4.14 -34.10
C PRO A 317 21.90 -4.61 -33.85
N ALA A 318 22.78 -4.39 -34.84
CA ALA A 318 24.19 -4.77 -34.77
C ALA A 318 24.94 -4.04 -33.64
N ALA A 319 25.81 -4.77 -32.94
CA ALA A 319 26.64 -4.25 -31.87
C ALA A 319 27.60 -3.17 -32.38
N LYS A 320 27.63 -2.01 -31.72
CA LYS A 320 28.72 -1.04 -31.89
C LYS A 320 29.82 -1.33 -30.87
N LYS A 321 31.06 -1.33 -31.39
CA LYS A 321 32.33 -1.47 -30.67
C LYS A 321 32.51 -0.39 -29.61
#